data_AF-A0A1M7N1H8-F1
#
_entry.id   AF-A0A1M7N1H8-F1
#
_cell.length_a   1.000
_cell.length_b   1.000
_cell.length_c   1.000
_cell.angle_alpha   90.00
_cell.angle_beta   90.00
_cell.angle_gamma   90.00
#
_symmetry.space_group_name_H-M   'P 1'
#
loop_
_entity.id
_entity.type
_entity.pdbx_description
1 polymer ?
#
loop_
_entity_poly.entity_id
_entity_poly.type
_entity_poly.pdbx_seq_one_letter_code
_entity_poly.pdbx_strand_id
1 'polypeptide(L)'
;MISPGYLPGALCFHNGLGSLGPSLDSIYYRSYDNKVNFLRTNKVWQLLTRDYSENNTRNAVTYNKYGLPLQFPDDPKGKTVLFLDTYLTNVKITYKYK
;
A
#
# COMPACT_ATOMS: atom_id res chain seq x y z
N MET A 1 -26.56 -25.06 -5.88
CA MET A 1 -27.58 -24.16 -5.32
C MET A 1 -27.16 -23.78 -3.90
N ILE A 2 -27.01 -22.46 -3.68
CA ILE A 2 -26.94 -21.66 -2.43
C ILE A 2 -25.73 -21.82 -1.48
N SER A 3 -25.13 -20.65 -1.16
CA SER A 3 -23.92 -20.34 -0.39
C SER A 3 -24.20 -20.17 1.12
N PRO A 4 -23.19 -20.28 2.01
CA PRO A 4 -23.16 -19.54 3.26
C PRO A 4 -22.00 -18.52 3.31
N GLY A 5 -22.31 -17.35 3.86
CA GLY A 5 -21.58 -16.09 3.74
C GLY A 5 -20.18 -16.04 4.33
N TYR A 6 -19.32 -15.30 3.63
CA TYR A 6 -17.97 -14.91 3.99
C TYR A 6 -17.98 -13.58 4.76
N LEU A 7 -17.44 -13.55 5.98
CA LEU A 7 -17.00 -12.33 6.66
C LEU A 7 -15.50 -12.46 6.92
N PRO A 8 -14.64 -11.67 6.25
CA PRO A 8 -13.20 -11.75 6.45
C PRO A 8 -12.75 -10.82 7.56
N GLY A 9 -11.94 -11.34 8.47
CA GLY A 9 -11.10 -10.52 9.33
C GLY A 9 -11.31 -10.75 10.81
N ALA A 10 -10.83 -11.89 11.30
CA ALA A 10 -10.14 -12.02 12.58
C ALA A 10 -9.82 -13.50 12.81
N LEU A 11 -8.58 -13.91 12.52
CA LEU A 11 -8.05 -15.11 13.14
C LEU A 11 -7.62 -14.72 14.57
N CYS A 12 -8.55 -14.86 15.52
CA CYS A 12 -8.25 -14.71 16.94
C CYS A 12 -7.56 -15.99 17.43
N PHE A 13 -6.24 -15.97 17.61
CA PHE A 13 -5.58 -16.99 18.43
C PHE A 13 -5.85 -16.69 19.90
N HIS A 14 -6.68 -17.51 20.54
CA HIS A 14 -6.85 -17.49 22.00
C HIS A 14 -5.62 -18.11 22.65
N ASN A 15 -4.84 -17.30 23.36
CA ASN A 15 -4.02 -17.79 24.47
C ASN A 15 -4.37 -16.96 25.69
N GLY A 16 -4.99 -17.61 26.68
CA GLY A 16 -5.34 -16.98 27.95
C GLY A 16 -4.14 -16.86 28.87
N LEU A 17 -3.90 -15.66 29.40
CA LEU A 17 -3.65 -15.34 30.82
C LEU A 17 -3.50 -13.81 30.95
N GLY A 18 -3.94 -13.24 32.07
CA GLY A 18 -4.28 -11.82 32.19
C GLY A 18 -3.15 -10.79 32.42
N SER A 19 -3.53 -9.54 32.14
CA SER A 19 -3.13 -8.23 32.69
C SER A 19 -1.75 -7.60 32.39
N LEU A 20 -1.84 -6.33 31.96
CA LEU A 20 -0.91 -5.19 32.10
C LEU A 20 0.28 -5.06 31.12
N GLY A 21 0.10 -4.21 30.10
CA GLY A 21 1.16 -3.59 29.28
C GLY A 21 0.69 -3.31 27.86
N PRO A 22 1.10 -2.19 27.19
CA PRO A 22 0.82 -2.05 25.77
C PRO A 22 1.56 -3.17 25.05
N SER A 23 0.81 -4.10 24.48
CA SER A 23 1.33 -5.26 23.76
C SER A 23 2.30 -4.79 22.68
N LEU A 24 3.59 -5.09 22.87
CA LEU A 24 4.67 -4.96 21.88
C LEU A 24 4.49 -6.02 20.78
N ASP A 25 3.35 -6.00 20.11
CA ASP A 25 3.15 -6.81 18.90
C ASP A 25 2.20 -6.14 17.91
N SER A 26 2.31 -4.81 17.81
CA SER A 26 1.79 -4.11 16.64
C SER A 26 2.77 -4.35 15.50
N ILE A 27 2.68 -5.53 14.90
CA ILE A 27 3.34 -5.81 13.62
C ILE A 27 2.78 -4.78 12.64
N TYR A 28 3.58 -3.76 12.36
CA TYR A 28 3.18 -2.64 11.50
C TYR A 28 3.15 -3.14 10.05
N TYR A 29 2.11 -3.88 9.69
CA TYR A 29 1.84 -4.21 8.30
C TYR A 29 1.68 -2.90 7.54
N ARG A 30 2.56 -2.65 6.58
CA ARG A 30 2.36 -1.55 5.63
C ARG A 30 1.05 -1.83 4.90
N SER A 31 -0.01 -1.12 5.29
CA SER A 31 -1.28 -1.17 4.57
C SER A 31 -1.03 -0.71 3.13
N TYR A 32 -1.29 -1.60 2.19
CA TYR A 32 -1.35 -1.27 0.78
C TYR A 32 -2.69 -0.62 0.46
N ASP A 33 -2.73 0.17 -0.61
CA ASP A 33 -3.99 0.64 -1.19
C ASP A 33 -4.67 -0.47 -2.02
N ASN A 34 -5.83 -0.18 -2.59
CA ASN A 34 -6.53 -1.10 -3.51
C ASN A 34 -6.50 -0.59 -4.96
N LYS A 35 -5.46 0.19 -5.31
CA LYS A 35 -5.32 0.83 -6.63
C LYS A 35 -4.13 0.25 -7.37
N VAL A 36 -4.03 0.55 -8.67
CA VAL A 36 -2.95 0.03 -9.51
C VAL A 36 -1.64 0.69 -9.08
N ASN A 37 -0.62 -0.14 -8.80
CA ASN A 37 0.72 0.38 -8.51
C ASN A 37 1.30 1.08 -9.75
N PHE A 38 1.79 2.32 -9.58
CA PHE A 38 2.39 3.08 -10.68
C PHE A 38 3.59 2.37 -11.34
N LEU A 39 4.30 1.51 -10.60
CA LEU A 39 5.42 0.73 -11.14
C LEU A 39 4.98 -0.23 -12.24
N ARG A 40 3.72 -0.67 -12.25
CA ARG A 40 3.18 -1.56 -13.30
C ARG A 40 3.09 -0.90 -14.68
N THR A 41 3.24 0.43 -14.75
CA THR A 41 3.31 1.13 -16.03
C THR A 41 4.64 0.91 -16.76
N ASN A 42 5.67 0.39 -16.07
CA ASN A 42 6.98 0.16 -16.67
C ASN A 42 7.73 -1.03 -16.02
N LYS A 43 7.92 -2.11 -16.77
CA LYS A 43 8.61 -3.33 -16.28
C LYS A 43 10.06 -3.08 -15.84
N VAL A 44 10.74 -2.11 -16.44
CA VAL A 44 12.11 -1.73 -16.03
C VAL A 44 12.09 -1.11 -14.64
N TRP A 45 11.06 -0.32 -14.31
CA TRP A 45 10.93 0.28 -12.97
C TRP A 45 10.67 -0.77 -11.90
N GLN A 46 9.82 -1.78 -12.18
CA GLN A 46 9.64 -2.90 -11.26
C GLN A 46 10.95 -3.67 -11.02
N LEU A 47 11.72 -3.89 -12.09
CA LEU A 47 13.02 -4.57 -11.98
C LEU A 47 14.01 -3.77 -11.12
N LEU A 48 14.17 -2.48 -11.40
CA LEU A 48 15.13 -1.62 -10.69
C LEU A 48 14.77 -1.43 -9.22
N THR A 49 13.48 -1.38 -8.89
CA THR A 49 12.99 -1.21 -7.51
C THR A 49 12.81 -2.53 -6.76
N ARG A 50 12.86 -3.66 -7.47
CA ARG A 50 12.54 -5.00 -6.97
C ARG A 50 11.14 -5.07 -6.32
N ASP A 51 10.23 -4.23 -6.75
CA ASP A 51 8.85 -4.18 -6.29
C ASP A 51 7.89 -4.57 -7.43
N TYR A 52 7.28 -5.75 -7.27
CA TYR A 52 6.30 -6.32 -8.20
C TYR A 52 4.87 -6.26 -7.66
N SER A 53 4.63 -5.49 -6.60
CA SER A 53 3.33 -5.38 -5.95
C SER A 53 2.25 -4.91 -6.92
N GLU A 54 1.04 -5.42 -6.72
CA GLU A 54 -0.12 -5.01 -7.52
C GLU A 54 -0.66 -3.64 -7.09
N ASN A 55 -0.46 -3.32 -5.80
CA ASN A 55 -0.97 -2.13 -5.14
C ASN A 55 0.14 -1.19 -4.67
N ASN A 56 -0.21 0.07 -4.44
CA ASN A 56 0.73 1.05 -3.91
C ASN A 56 0.90 0.83 -2.40
N THR A 57 2.11 1.02 -1.88
CA THR A 57 2.39 1.01 -0.44
C THR A 57 1.77 2.20 0.31
N ARG A 58 1.18 3.14 -0.43
CA ARG A 58 0.55 4.35 0.09
C ARG A 58 -0.58 4.80 -0.83
N ASN A 59 -1.69 5.23 -0.24
CA ASN A 59 -2.77 5.91 -0.96
C ASN A 59 -2.27 7.26 -1.53
N ALA A 60 -2.65 7.54 -2.77
CA ALA A 60 -2.47 8.84 -3.40
C ALA A 60 -3.62 9.80 -3.03
N VAL A 61 -3.37 11.11 -3.15
CA VAL A 61 -4.37 12.16 -2.94
C VAL A 61 -5.42 12.14 -4.05
N THR A 62 -4.97 11.93 -5.28
CA THR A 62 -5.82 11.93 -6.47
C THR A 62 -5.38 10.84 -7.44
N TYR A 63 -6.33 10.35 -8.23
CA TYR A 63 -6.13 9.29 -9.22
C TYR A 63 -6.73 9.70 -10.56
N ASN A 64 -6.21 9.14 -11.67
CA ASN A 64 -6.84 9.28 -12.98
C ASN A 64 -8.00 8.26 -13.16
N LYS A 65 -8.70 8.35 -14.29
CA LYS A 65 -9.82 7.43 -14.62
C LYS A 65 -9.45 5.94 -14.69
N TYR A 66 -8.15 5.61 -14.75
CA TYR A 66 -7.64 4.24 -14.78
C TYR A 66 -7.17 3.77 -13.39
N GLY A 67 -7.33 4.58 -12.34
CA GLY A 67 -6.90 4.25 -10.99
C GLY A 67 -5.39 4.37 -10.76
N LEU A 68 -4.65 5.10 -11.62
CA LEU A 68 -3.25 5.41 -11.40
C LEU A 68 -3.08 6.71 -10.58
N PRO A 69 -2.09 6.77 -9.68
CA PRO A 69 -1.89 7.91 -8.78
C PRO A 69 -1.38 9.16 -9.52
N LEU A 70 -1.99 10.32 -9.27
CA LEU A 70 -1.59 11.61 -9.85
C LEU A 70 -0.77 12.48 -8.88
N GLN A 71 -0.97 12.29 -7.57
CA GLN A 71 -0.31 13.06 -6.51
C GLN A 71 -0.16 12.21 -5.27
N PHE A 72 1.05 12.06 -4.74
CA PHE A 72 1.24 11.52 -3.40
C PHE A 72 1.21 12.65 -2.36
N PRO A 73 0.65 12.41 -1.15
CA PRO A 73 0.54 13.43 -0.13
C PRO A 73 1.92 13.84 0.38
N ASP A 74 1.99 15.06 0.89
CA ASP A 74 3.15 15.56 1.62
C ASP A 74 3.04 15.10 3.07
N ASP A 75 3.90 14.16 3.46
CA ASP A 75 3.90 13.63 4.82
C ASP A 75 5.33 13.42 5.30
N PRO A 76 5.83 14.35 6.11
CA PRO A 76 7.18 14.26 6.67
C PRO A 76 7.30 13.20 7.78
N LYS A 77 6.21 12.60 8.26
CA LYS A 77 6.20 11.68 9.42
C LYS A 77 5.70 10.26 9.11
N GLY A 78 5.13 10.01 7.92
CA GLY A 78 4.43 8.75 7.64
C GLY A 78 4.56 8.24 6.21
N LYS A 79 4.86 6.93 6.11
CA LYS A 79 4.70 6.03 4.95
C LYS A 79 5.02 6.66 3.59
N THR A 80 6.29 6.73 3.24
CA THR A 80 6.74 7.22 1.93
C THR A 80 6.64 6.14 0.84
N VAL A 81 6.35 6.59 -0.38
CA VAL A 81 6.50 5.76 -1.58
C VAL A 81 7.99 5.71 -1.91
N LEU A 82 8.51 4.50 -2.12
CA LEU A 82 9.90 4.29 -2.50
C LEU A 82 10.01 4.12 -4.01
N PHE A 83 10.99 4.79 -4.60
CA PHE A 83 11.38 4.59 -5.99
C PHE A 83 12.89 4.73 -6.10
N LEU A 84 13.57 3.68 -6.56
CA LEU A 84 15.04 3.61 -6.67
C LEU A 84 15.72 4.04 -5.36
N ASP A 85 15.28 3.45 -4.24
CA ASP A 85 15.72 3.76 -2.87
C ASP A 85 15.53 5.22 -2.42
N THR A 86 14.82 6.03 -3.21
CA THR A 86 14.49 7.41 -2.89
C THR A 86 13.05 7.53 -2.42
N TYR A 87 12.85 8.32 -1.38
CA TYR A 87 11.52 8.64 -0.88
C TYR A 87 10.83 9.70 -1.73
N LEU A 88 9.69 9.34 -2.33
CA LEU A 88 8.84 10.29 -3.02
C LEU A 88 7.88 10.94 -2.01
N THR A 89 8.00 12.25 -1.85
CA THR A 89 7.12 13.11 -1.05
C THR A 89 6.58 14.23 -1.93
N ASN A 90 5.29 14.55 -1.78
CA ASN A 90 4.63 15.63 -2.52
C ASN A 90 4.83 15.59 -4.06
N VAL A 91 5.00 14.39 -4.63
CA VAL A 91 5.29 14.25 -6.06
C VAL A 91 4.01 14.29 -6.89
N LYS A 92 4.08 15.02 -8.02
CA LYS A 92 3.07 15.02 -9.09
C LYS A 92 3.49 14.09 -10.21
N ILE A 93 2.58 13.21 -10.63
CA ILE A 93 2.85 12.24 -11.70
C ILE A 93 1.93 12.54 -12.88
N THR A 94 2.53 12.65 -14.06
CA THR A 94 1.83 12.82 -15.33
C THR A 94 2.11 11.63 -16.22
N TYR A 95 1.06 10.97 -16.68
CA TYR A 95 1.15 9.85 -17.61
C TYR A 95 0.94 10.32 -19.04
N LYS A 96 1.77 9.82 -19.96
CA LYS A 96 1.59 10.02 -21.40
C LYS A 96 1.52 8.66 -22.07
N TYR A 97 0.46 8.46 -22.85
CA TYR A 97 0.39 7.35 -23.79
C TYR A 97 1.33 7.66 -24.97
N LYS A 98 2.00 6.64 -25.50
CA LYS A 98 2.80 6.74 -26.72
C LYS A 98 2.03 6.16 -27.89
#